data_AF-A0A2E6YEH4-F1
#
_entry.id   AF-A0A2E6YEH4-F1
#
_cell.length_a   1.000
_cell.length_b   1.000
_cell.length_c   1.000
_cell.angle_alpha   90.00
_cell.angle_beta   90.00
_cell.angle_gamma   90.00
#
_symmetry.space_group_name_H-M   'P 1'
#
loop_
_entity.id
_entity.type
_entity.pdbx_description
1 polymer ?
#
loop_
_entity_poly.entity_id
_entity_poly.type
_entity_poly.pdbx_seq_one_letter_code
_entity_poly.pdbx_strand_id
1 'polypeptide(L)'
;MIATIIMVIMFLGFAAMITFNVMSFNHNISVSSEINIMDNELKIIKQKLIVDAKPIAGSDEYALPYGTTSTTNHNLPTHLSLAQTNFKGYDFLYCPYGVVDSTIKDKTVNQNNGGSYNVKNIDVNGVEYTAYSDAPVSFSGSPEVNAFIVSKFEDIDFNCSDILYDTNAATYYSKEVKVVTITKDEINDYFKLNDLSGVKEELSVNNLNITETLSVLENDESNKSYEITLSENVSLDRTFNIKKDLNKKNTIHFELGNYHLTGDHTFSVENANLSIQGNNNNTPSETLAKIKVINSLINIDNATIGGLELVNATANLSDFNIHSGDSQKTFNAIGSKIFTSGFSDISKDSNGSHDVVTLKDSKFTNESGVLTIRGKNGSPNYGVALYNSNLSNYGTLDFTYTGGIPTNDIFIGNTSVVYVNGGTVNLSGKNSDSGIFVSGGTLSSEGSISNINIKASNVDHIIAIEGGSMIVDSLNVGSNGNRSKKETISEETFSNNEVGINLIKGDNVNIYGEINTCWTGDTFKNKDGSIKLELTNSGSDRTNNISNWDCLQ
;
A
#
# COMPACT_ATOMS: atom_id res chain seq x y z
N MET A 1 53.38 -68.70 48.23
CA MET A 1 52.47 -67.91 49.10
C MET A 1 52.72 -66.41 48.96
N ILE A 2 53.91 -65.89 49.28
CA ILE A 2 54.21 -64.44 49.16
C ILE A 2 54.05 -63.93 47.71
N ALA A 3 54.57 -64.64 46.72
CA ALA A 3 54.43 -64.26 45.30
C ALA A 3 52.96 -64.22 44.83
N THR A 4 52.12 -65.13 45.32
CA THR A 4 50.69 -65.19 45.02
C THR A 4 49.95 -63.99 45.62
N ILE A 5 50.29 -63.62 46.86
CA ILE A 5 49.73 -62.44 47.52
C ILE A 5 50.11 -61.15 46.77
N ILE A 6 51.38 -61.02 46.37
CA ILE A 6 51.85 -59.85 45.60
C ILE A 6 51.14 -59.75 44.25
N MET A 7 50.96 -60.87 43.54
CA MET A 7 50.26 -60.89 42.25
C MET A 7 48.80 -60.49 42.38
N VAL A 8 48.11 -60.93 43.44
CA VAL A 8 46.71 -60.52 43.73
C VAL A 8 46.62 -59.03 44.07
N ILE A 9 47.56 -58.48 44.84
CA ILE A 9 47.59 -57.05 45.18
C ILE A 9 47.85 -56.19 43.93
N MET A 10 48.79 -56.59 43.06
CA MET A 10 49.04 -55.88 41.80
C MET A 10 47.82 -55.93 40.87
N PHE A 11 47.15 -57.08 40.78
CA PHE A 11 45.95 -57.24 39.95
C PHE A 11 44.77 -56.41 40.46
N LEU A 12 44.57 -56.36 41.78
CA LEU A 12 43.55 -55.50 42.40
C LEU A 12 43.86 -54.01 42.20
N GLY A 13 45.13 -53.60 42.32
CA GLY A 13 45.54 -52.22 42.06
C GLY A 13 45.33 -51.81 40.59
N PHE A 14 45.64 -52.70 39.66
CA PHE A 14 45.40 -52.48 38.22
C PHE A 14 43.90 -52.43 37.89
N ALA A 15 43.10 -53.33 38.47
CA ALA A 15 41.64 -53.32 38.29
C ALA A 15 40.99 -52.05 38.85
N ALA A 16 41.44 -51.56 40.01
CA ALA A 16 40.97 -50.31 40.57
C ALA A 16 41.31 -49.11 39.66
N MET A 17 42.53 -49.09 39.10
CA MET A 17 42.97 -48.04 38.18
C MET A 17 42.17 -48.05 36.86
N ILE A 18 41.89 -49.22 36.28
CA ILE A 18 41.03 -49.35 35.09
C ILE A 18 39.61 -48.88 35.41
N THR A 19 39.04 -49.35 36.52
CA THR A 19 37.66 -49.01 36.91
C THR A 19 37.51 -47.51 37.11
N PHE A 20 38.48 -46.85 37.76
CA PHE A 20 38.48 -45.40 37.93
C PHE A 20 38.54 -44.65 36.59
N ASN A 21 39.41 -45.07 35.68
CA ASN A 21 39.53 -44.45 34.37
C ASN A 21 38.28 -44.67 33.49
N VAL A 22 37.69 -45.87 33.51
CA VAL A 22 36.43 -46.16 32.79
C VAL A 22 35.27 -45.35 33.38
N MET A 23 35.19 -45.23 34.70
CA MET A 23 34.16 -44.43 35.37
C MET A 23 34.31 -42.94 35.05
N SER A 24 35.55 -42.42 35.06
CA SER A 24 35.86 -41.04 34.66
C SER A 24 35.56 -40.78 33.18
N PHE A 25 35.87 -41.72 32.30
CA PHE A 25 35.58 -41.62 30.86
C PHE A 25 34.07 -41.64 30.58
N ASN A 26 33.33 -42.55 31.22
CA ASN A 26 31.86 -42.58 31.11
C ASN A 26 31.21 -41.33 31.67
N HIS A 27 31.71 -40.82 32.80
CA HIS A 27 31.24 -39.54 33.36
C HIS A 27 31.48 -38.39 32.39
N ASN A 28 32.68 -38.30 31.80
CA ASN A 28 33.00 -37.25 30.82
C ASN A 28 32.16 -37.37 29.55
N ILE A 29 31.85 -38.59 29.07
CA ILE A 29 30.93 -38.79 27.95
C ILE A 29 29.52 -38.34 28.32
N SER A 30 29.01 -38.75 29.49
CA SER A 30 27.67 -38.37 29.97
C SER A 30 27.54 -36.85 30.04
N VAL A 31 28.48 -36.18 30.71
CA VAL A 31 28.52 -34.72 30.83
C VAL A 31 28.63 -34.04 29.47
N SER A 32 29.46 -34.56 28.56
CA SER A 32 29.57 -34.00 27.20
C SER A 32 28.27 -34.14 26.39
N SER A 33 27.55 -35.26 26.54
CA SER A 33 26.28 -35.49 25.86
C SER A 33 25.17 -34.59 26.39
N GLU A 34 25.15 -34.36 27.70
CA GLU A 34 24.23 -33.44 28.38
C GLU A 34 24.45 -31.99 27.93
N ILE A 35 25.71 -31.55 27.85
CA ILE A 35 26.05 -30.20 27.37
C ILE A 35 25.62 -30.02 25.91
N ASN A 36 25.82 -31.02 25.05
CA ASN A 36 25.41 -30.95 23.65
C ASN A 36 23.88 -30.86 23.49
N ILE A 37 23.10 -31.54 24.32
CA ILE A 37 21.64 -31.46 24.30
C ILE A 37 21.21 -30.03 24.68
N MET A 38 21.74 -29.49 25.77
CA MET A 38 21.45 -28.13 26.23
C MET A 38 21.82 -27.07 25.19
N ASP A 39 22.98 -27.22 24.53
CA ASP A 39 23.43 -26.31 23.48
C ASP A 39 22.49 -26.33 22.27
N ASN A 40 21.98 -27.50 21.89
CA ASN A 40 20.98 -27.61 20.82
C ASN A 40 19.63 -26.99 21.22
N GLU A 41 19.15 -27.21 22.45
CA GLU A 41 17.93 -26.59 22.98
C GLU A 41 18.04 -25.05 22.93
N LEU A 42 19.13 -24.50 23.48
CA LEU A 42 19.36 -23.05 23.52
C LEU A 42 19.52 -22.45 22.12
N LYS A 43 20.16 -23.16 21.19
CA LYS A 43 20.29 -22.71 19.79
C LYS A 43 18.93 -22.59 19.10
N ILE A 44 18.03 -23.57 19.29
CA ILE A 44 16.67 -23.53 18.74
C ILE A 44 15.87 -22.38 19.36
N ILE A 45 15.95 -22.21 20.68
CA ILE A 45 15.28 -21.12 21.40
C ILE A 45 15.74 -19.75 20.87
N LYS A 46 17.06 -19.53 20.80
CA LYS A 46 17.65 -18.31 20.24
C LYS A 46 17.16 -18.02 18.83
N GLN A 47 17.20 -19.02 17.94
CA GLN A 47 16.76 -18.83 16.56
C GLN A 47 15.29 -18.43 16.48
N LYS A 48 14.40 -19.08 17.25
CA LYS A 48 12.98 -18.72 17.29
C LYS A 48 12.73 -17.31 17.80
N LEU A 49 13.48 -16.86 18.81
CA LEU A 49 13.38 -15.49 19.34
C LEU A 49 13.84 -14.44 18.33
N ILE A 50 14.96 -14.69 17.61
CA ILE A 50 15.46 -13.80 16.56
C ILE A 50 14.45 -13.68 15.42
N VAL A 51 13.88 -14.81 14.97
CA VAL A 51 12.89 -14.84 13.88
C VAL A 51 11.64 -14.03 14.22
N ASP A 52 11.25 -14.00 15.49
CA ASP A 52 10.05 -13.30 15.96
C ASP A 52 10.27 -11.81 16.27
N ALA A 53 11.52 -11.34 16.31
CA ALA A 53 11.84 -9.97 16.69
C ALA A 53 11.13 -8.93 15.81
N LYS A 54 10.83 -7.76 16.39
CA LYS A 54 10.07 -6.67 15.75
C LYS A 54 10.89 -5.38 15.71
N PRO A 55 10.98 -4.67 14.57
CA PRO A 55 11.67 -3.38 14.52
C PRO A 55 11.04 -2.37 15.48
N ILE A 56 11.89 -1.54 16.10
CA ILE A 56 11.49 -0.48 17.03
C ILE A 56 11.34 0.84 16.27
N ALA A 57 10.21 1.50 16.44
CA ALA A 57 9.94 2.77 15.77
C ALA A 57 10.97 3.85 16.11
N GLY A 58 11.59 4.45 15.09
CA GLY A 58 12.59 5.51 15.28
C GLY A 58 13.97 5.03 15.75
N SER A 59 14.23 3.72 15.68
CA SER A 59 15.51 3.09 16.01
C SER A 59 15.95 2.14 14.89
N ASP A 60 17.24 1.82 14.84
CA ASP A 60 17.82 0.78 13.97
C ASP A 60 17.86 -0.61 14.64
N GLU A 61 17.09 -0.77 15.72
CA GLU A 61 17.07 -1.96 16.57
C GLU A 61 15.75 -2.70 16.55
N TYR A 62 15.80 -3.93 17.07
CA TYR A 62 14.68 -4.85 17.13
C TYR A 62 14.35 -5.23 18.58
N ALA A 63 13.07 -5.17 18.91
CA ALA A 63 12.49 -5.66 20.14
C ALA A 63 12.32 -7.17 20.08
N LEU A 64 12.77 -7.87 21.13
CA LEU A 64 12.51 -9.30 21.31
C LEU A 64 11.21 -9.50 22.10
N PRO A 65 10.55 -10.66 21.96
CA PRO A 65 9.32 -10.91 22.71
C PRO A 65 9.60 -10.85 24.21
N TYR A 66 8.68 -10.25 24.97
CA TYR A 66 8.88 -9.94 26.38
C TYR A 66 9.09 -11.21 27.21
N GLY A 67 8.29 -12.25 27.04
CA GLY A 67 8.35 -13.46 27.87
C GLY A 67 7.23 -13.52 28.90
N THR A 68 7.38 -14.36 29.92
CA THR A 68 6.38 -14.53 30.98
C THR A 68 6.96 -14.27 32.36
N THR A 69 6.39 -13.31 33.07
CA THR A 69 6.84 -12.95 34.41
C THR A 69 6.12 -13.80 35.47
N SER A 70 6.89 -14.51 36.29
CA SER A 70 6.43 -15.15 37.52
C SER A 70 6.77 -14.29 38.74
N THR A 71 6.37 -14.75 39.93
CA THR A 71 6.72 -14.09 41.20
C THR A 71 8.21 -14.06 41.49
N THR A 72 8.98 -15.01 40.95
CA THR A 72 10.39 -15.22 41.30
C THR A 72 11.32 -15.16 40.09
N ASN A 73 10.81 -15.33 38.87
CA ASN A 73 11.65 -15.36 37.67
C ASN A 73 10.90 -14.89 36.43
N HIS A 74 11.67 -14.59 35.39
CA HIS A 74 11.15 -14.25 34.07
C HIS A 74 11.52 -15.34 33.09
N ASN A 75 10.50 -15.94 32.49
CA ASN A 75 10.63 -17.13 31.66
C ASN A 75 10.43 -16.80 30.18
N LEU A 76 10.74 -17.77 29.33
CA LEU A 76 10.59 -17.66 27.89
C LEU A 76 9.13 -17.34 27.49
N PRO A 77 8.93 -16.68 26.34
CA PRO A 77 7.59 -16.43 25.82
C PRO A 77 6.87 -17.73 25.45
N THR A 78 5.58 -17.80 25.77
CA THR A 78 4.76 -19.00 25.58
C THR A 78 4.16 -19.10 24.16
N HIS A 79 3.95 -17.98 23.47
CA HIS A 79 3.36 -17.98 22.11
C HIS A 79 4.25 -18.65 21.06
N LEU A 80 5.57 -18.72 21.30
CA LEU A 80 6.53 -19.36 20.40
C LEU A 80 6.61 -20.90 20.52
N SER A 81 5.76 -21.50 21.36
CA SER A 81 5.79 -22.95 21.65
C SER A 81 7.21 -23.41 22.02
N LEU A 82 7.87 -22.63 22.88
CA LEU A 82 9.19 -22.94 23.42
C LEU A 82 9.05 -23.82 24.65
N ALA A 83 9.97 -24.77 24.81
CA ALA A 83 10.10 -25.49 26.06
C ALA A 83 10.41 -24.50 27.18
N GLN A 84 9.63 -24.52 28.26
CA GLN A 84 9.82 -23.63 29.41
C GLN A 84 10.90 -24.16 30.36
N THR A 85 11.10 -25.48 30.35
CA THR A 85 12.13 -26.18 31.12
C THR A 85 13.17 -26.81 30.19
N ASN A 86 14.40 -26.92 30.68
CA ASN A 86 15.46 -27.67 30.01
C ASN A 86 15.30 -29.19 30.21
N PHE A 87 16.14 -29.99 29.55
CA PHE A 87 16.11 -31.46 29.70
C PHE A 87 16.32 -31.97 31.14
N LYS A 88 16.88 -31.15 32.05
CA LYS A 88 17.05 -31.48 33.48
C LYS A 88 15.81 -31.13 34.32
N GLY A 89 14.81 -30.48 33.73
CA GLY A 89 13.56 -30.11 34.39
C GLY A 89 13.58 -28.74 35.07
N TYR A 90 14.60 -27.91 34.85
CA TYR A 90 14.69 -26.56 35.40
C TYR A 90 14.19 -25.52 34.40
N ASP A 91 13.46 -24.52 34.89
CA ASP A 91 12.96 -23.41 34.07
C ASP A 91 14.12 -22.62 33.45
N PHE A 92 13.97 -22.23 32.18
CA PHE A 92 14.86 -21.28 31.54
C PHE A 92 14.61 -19.87 32.11
N LEU A 93 15.69 -19.21 32.54
CA LEU A 93 15.64 -17.78 32.86
C LEU A 93 15.90 -16.99 31.58
N TYR A 94 15.01 -16.04 31.29
CA TYR A 94 15.06 -15.19 30.11
C TYR A 94 15.15 -13.73 30.54
N CYS A 95 16.12 -13.01 29.98
CA CYS A 95 16.37 -11.61 30.30
C CYS A 95 16.40 -10.80 29.01
N PRO A 96 15.25 -10.26 28.53
CA PRO A 96 15.19 -9.40 27.36
C PRO A 96 15.62 -7.97 27.69
N TYR A 97 16.34 -7.34 26.77
CA TYR A 97 16.76 -5.95 26.81
C TYR A 97 16.36 -5.26 25.52
N GLY A 98 16.21 -3.94 25.58
CA GLY A 98 15.90 -3.10 24.45
C GLY A 98 16.81 -1.88 24.38
N VAL A 99 16.42 -0.90 23.59
CA VAL A 99 17.14 0.37 23.44
C VAL A 99 17.19 1.09 24.79
N VAL A 100 18.37 1.56 25.19
CA VAL A 100 18.54 2.35 26.41
C VAL A 100 18.21 3.81 26.12
N ASP A 101 17.16 4.33 26.75
CA ASP A 101 16.64 5.66 26.47
C ASP A 101 16.07 6.37 27.71
N SER A 102 15.38 7.51 27.50
CA SER A 102 14.68 8.25 28.55
C SER A 102 13.19 7.92 28.69
N THR A 103 12.63 6.92 27.99
CA THR A 103 11.22 6.57 28.15
C THR A 103 10.93 6.02 29.56
N ILE A 104 9.67 6.13 29.97
CA ILE A 104 9.20 5.59 31.25
C ILE A 104 9.00 4.08 31.07
N LYS A 105 9.74 3.29 31.86
CA LYS A 105 9.62 1.83 31.92
C LYS A 105 8.52 1.46 32.93
N ASP A 106 7.56 0.65 32.51
CA ASP A 106 6.33 0.34 33.26
C ASP A 106 6.12 -1.16 33.52
N LYS A 107 7.03 -2.02 33.02
CA LYS A 107 7.06 -3.46 33.26
C LYS A 107 8.35 -3.85 33.96
N THR A 108 8.33 -4.97 34.67
CA THR A 108 9.46 -5.45 35.48
C THR A 108 9.84 -6.87 35.12
N VAL A 109 11.12 -7.07 34.80
CA VAL A 109 11.72 -8.39 34.58
C VAL A 109 12.30 -8.88 35.89
N ASN A 110 11.66 -9.89 36.48
CA ASN A 110 12.10 -10.52 37.73
C ASN A 110 13.21 -11.54 37.48
N GLN A 111 14.15 -11.61 38.41
CA GLN A 111 15.26 -12.55 38.37
C GLN A 111 15.19 -13.49 39.58
N ASN A 112 15.68 -14.73 39.42
CA ASN A 112 15.52 -15.83 40.40
C ASN A 112 15.95 -15.47 41.83
N ASN A 113 16.89 -14.53 42.01
CA ASN A 113 17.41 -14.13 43.31
C ASN A 113 16.69 -12.93 43.96
N GLY A 114 15.55 -12.49 43.42
CA GLY A 114 14.81 -11.31 43.88
C GLY A 114 15.29 -9.98 43.31
N GLY A 115 16.32 -9.98 42.46
CA GLY A 115 16.68 -8.82 41.65
C GLY A 115 15.70 -8.59 40.52
N SER A 116 15.64 -7.36 40.00
CA SER A 116 14.80 -7.03 38.85
C SER A 116 15.33 -5.79 38.11
N TYR A 117 14.85 -5.59 36.89
CA TYR A 117 15.04 -4.36 36.13
C TYR A 117 13.75 -4.02 35.37
N ASN A 118 13.63 -2.77 34.94
CA ASN A 118 12.41 -2.31 34.28
C ASN A 118 12.58 -2.22 32.76
N VAL A 119 11.48 -2.46 32.07
CA VAL A 119 11.37 -2.39 30.62
C VAL A 119 10.11 -1.65 30.21
N LYS A 120 10.11 -1.17 28.97
CA LYS A 120 8.92 -0.71 28.25
C LYS A 120 8.70 -1.64 27.07
N ASN A 121 7.48 -2.14 26.97
CA ASN A 121 7.06 -3.01 25.89
C ASN A 121 6.27 -2.22 24.82
N ILE A 122 6.33 -2.71 23.58
CA ILE A 122 5.37 -2.40 22.51
C ILE A 122 4.45 -3.61 22.34
N ASP A 123 3.20 -3.38 21.94
CA ASP A 123 2.25 -4.47 21.66
C ASP A 123 2.08 -4.66 20.14
N VAL A 124 2.30 -5.90 19.69
CA VAL A 124 2.03 -6.28 18.30
C VAL A 124 1.16 -7.53 18.33
N ASN A 125 -0.10 -7.40 17.89
CA ASN A 125 -1.12 -8.45 17.90
C ASN A 125 -1.37 -9.09 19.29
N GLY A 126 -1.36 -8.30 20.36
CA GLY A 126 -1.55 -8.80 21.72
C GLY A 126 -0.34 -9.54 22.29
N VAL A 127 0.81 -9.47 21.61
CA VAL A 127 2.10 -9.98 22.10
C VAL A 127 2.97 -8.77 22.46
N GLU A 128 3.45 -8.76 23.71
CA GLU A 128 4.36 -7.72 24.19
C GLU A 128 5.81 -8.02 23.75
N TYR A 129 6.50 -7.00 23.22
CA TYR A 129 7.91 -7.05 22.85
C TYR A 129 8.70 -5.99 23.61
N THR A 130 9.85 -6.34 24.15
CA THR A 130 10.73 -5.44 24.91
C THR A 130 11.46 -4.49 23.96
N ALA A 131 10.99 -3.24 23.90
CA ALA A 131 11.56 -2.23 23.02
C ALA A 131 12.59 -1.35 23.74
N TYR A 132 12.35 -1.02 25.02
CA TYR A 132 13.26 -0.20 25.81
C TYR A 132 13.51 -0.84 27.17
N SER A 133 14.72 -0.71 27.70
CA SER A 133 15.05 -1.27 29.00
C SER A 133 16.02 -0.38 29.77
N ASP A 134 16.14 -0.65 31.07
CA ASP A 134 17.37 -0.31 31.78
C ASP A 134 18.57 -0.97 31.08
N ALA A 135 19.75 -0.36 31.19
CA ALA A 135 20.93 -0.83 30.47
C ALA A 135 21.29 -2.27 30.85
N PRO A 136 21.58 -3.15 29.87
CA PRO A 136 22.14 -4.46 30.16
C PRO A 136 23.52 -4.32 30.81
N VAL A 137 24.02 -5.40 31.38
CA VAL A 137 25.42 -5.44 31.83
C VAL A 137 26.32 -5.30 30.60
N SER A 138 27.08 -4.21 30.58
CA SER A 138 28.02 -3.89 29.51
C SER A 138 29.45 -4.08 29.99
N PHE A 139 30.26 -4.73 29.15
CA PHE A 139 31.69 -4.91 29.37
C PHE A 139 32.46 -4.17 28.28
N SER A 140 33.66 -3.68 28.61
CA SER A 140 34.51 -3.03 27.61
C SER A 140 34.81 -4.01 26.47
N GLY A 141 34.43 -3.62 25.24
CA GLY A 141 34.62 -4.43 24.03
C GLY A 141 33.58 -5.55 23.82
N SER A 142 32.54 -5.65 24.63
CA SER A 142 31.45 -6.60 24.39
C SER A 142 30.42 -6.03 23.40
N PRO A 143 29.78 -6.85 22.55
CA PRO A 143 28.68 -6.41 21.70
C PRO A 143 27.45 -6.00 22.53
N GLU A 144 26.55 -5.23 21.92
CA GLU A 144 25.28 -4.86 22.54
C GLU A 144 24.34 -6.08 22.63
N VAL A 145 23.74 -6.27 23.80
CA VAL A 145 22.92 -7.45 24.14
C VAL A 145 21.45 -7.09 24.11
N ASN A 146 20.66 -7.84 23.36
CA ASN A 146 19.21 -7.75 23.33
C ASN A 146 18.55 -8.84 24.17
N ALA A 147 19.21 -9.97 24.44
CA ALA A 147 18.74 -10.92 25.46
C ALA A 147 19.81 -11.87 25.98
N PHE A 148 19.61 -12.35 27.21
CA PHE A 148 20.22 -13.59 27.72
C PHE A 148 19.18 -14.69 27.89
N ILE A 149 19.54 -15.91 27.49
CA ILE A 149 18.80 -17.14 27.78
C ILE A 149 19.72 -18.00 28.64
N VAL A 150 19.23 -18.35 29.82
CA VAL A 150 20.01 -19.05 30.84
C VAL A 150 19.38 -20.41 31.13
N SER A 151 20.18 -21.46 30.99
CA SER A 151 19.80 -22.83 31.35
C SER A 151 20.60 -23.28 32.56
N LYS A 152 19.90 -23.65 33.63
CA LYS A 152 20.53 -24.06 34.89
C LYS A 152 20.96 -25.52 34.86
N PHE A 153 22.11 -25.84 35.45
CA PHE A 153 22.54 -27.22 35.65
C PHE A 153 21.90 -27.88 36.88
N GLU A 154 21.52 -27.06 37.86
CA GLU A 154 20.96 -27.42 39.17
C GLU A 154 20.05 -26.30 39.70
N ASP A 155 19.38 -26.53 40.82
CA ASP A 155 18.46 -25.55 41.42
C ASP A 155 19.24 -24.45 42.16
N ILE A 156 19.57 -23.39 41.43
CA ILE A 156 20.35 -22.24 41.93
C ILE A 156 19.66 -20.90 41.65
N ASP A 157 19.89 -19.95 42.55
CA ASP A 157 19.52 -18.55 42.38
C ASP A 157 20.56 -17.87 41.49
N PHE A 158 20.12 -17.31 40.36
CA PHE A 158 21.00 -16.72 39.35
C PHE A 158 20.45 -15.37 38.86
N ASN A 159 21.32 -14.38 38.71
CA ASN A 159 21.01 -13.08 38.13
C ASN A 159 21.69 -12.92 36.77
N CYS A 160 20.98 -12.39 35.78
CA CYS A 160 21.56 -12.05 34.49
C CYS A 160 22.66 -10.99 34.58
N SER A 161 22.74 -10.24 35.68
CA SER A 161 23.88 -9.35 35.95
C SER A 161 25.16 -10.06 36.42
N ASP A 162 25.07 -11.33 36.81
CA ASP A 162 26.23 -12.15 37.19
C ASP A 162 26.97 -12.73 35.97
N ILE A 163 26.43 -12.56 34.76
CA ILE A 163 27.02 -13.02 33.51
C ILE A 163 28.29 -12.21 33.21
N LEU A 164 29.38 -12.88 32.85
CA LEU A 164 30.66 -12.26 32.51
C LEU A 164 30.93 -12.35 31.00
N TYR A 165 31.84 -11.50 30.49
CA TYR A 165 32.30 -11.53 29.10
C TYR A 165 33.79 -11.84 29.01
N ASP A 166 34.15 -12.87 28.22
CA ASP A 166 35.54 -13.16 27.87
C ASP A 166 35.89 -12.48 26.54
N THR A 167 36.75 -11.45 26.63
CA THR A 167 37.21 -10.68 25.47
C THR A 167 38.07 -11.48 24.50
N ASN A 168 38.77 -12.53 24.95
CA ASN A 168 39.62 -13.34 24.08
C ASN A 168 38.80 -14.34 23.27
N ALA A 169 37.77 -14.93 23.90
CA ALA A 169 36.86 -15.86 23.25
C ALA A 169 35.71 -15.16 22.51
N ALA A 170 35.47 -13.89 22.80
CA ALA A 170 34.33 -13.10 22.36
C ALA A 170 32.97 -13.71 22.76
N THR A 171 32.88 -14.27 23.97
CA THR A 171 31.69 -14.99 24.45
C THR A 171 31.28 -14.59 25.86
N TYR A 172 29.97 -14.54 26.09
CA TYR A 172 29.39 -14.46 27.43
C TYR A 172 29.41 -15.83 28.11
N TYR A 173 29.69 -15.86 29.41
CA TYR A 173 29.77 -17.10 30.17
C TYR A 173 29.37 -16.92 31.64
N SER A 174 29.04 -18.05 32.27
CA SER A 174 28.88 -18.20 33.71
C SER A 174 29.51 -19.53 34.15
N LYS A 175 29.95 -19.61 35.41
CA LYS A 175 30.47 -20.85 36.00
C LYS A 175 29.37 -21.80 36.46
N GLU A 176 28.16 -21.28 36.67
CA GLU A 176 27.08 -21.98 37.37
C GLU A 176 25.94 -22.38 36.44
N VAL A 177 25.85 -21.76 35.26
CA VAL A 177 24.77 -21.95 34.28
C VAL A 177 25.31 -21.91 32.86
N LYS A 178 24.57 -22.50 31.92
CA LYS A 178 24.80 -22.28 30.50
C LYS A 178 24.07 -21.01 30.07
N VAL A 179 24.78 -20.14 29.34
CA VAL A 179 24.25 -18.87 28.83
C VAL A 179 24.33 -18.87 27.31
N VAL A 180 23.26 -18.42 26.67
CA VAL A 180 23.26 -18.00 25.26
C VAL A 180 22.77 -16.57 25.18
N THR A 181 23.49 -15.75 24.42
CA THR A 181 23.19 -14.33 24.22
C THR A 181 22.57 -14.11 22.85
N ILE A 182 21.67 -13.16 22.74
CA ILE A 182 21.22 -12.58 21.46
C ILE A 182 21.75 -11.15 21.41
N THR A 183 22.55 -10.84 20.39
CA THR A 183 23.13 -9.50 20.21
C THR A 183 22.37 -8.69 19.16
N LYS A 184 22.52 -7.37 19.20
CA LYS A 184 21.96 -6.44 18.20
C LYS A 184 22.36 -6.84 16.77
N ASP A 185 23.66 -7.09 16.57
CA ASP A 185 24.22 -7.42 15.25
C ASP A 185 23.64 -8.72 14.71
N GLU A 186 23.42 -9.74 15.55
CA GLU A 186 22.85 -11.02 15.09
C GLU A 186 21.40 -10.88 14.60
N ILE A 187 20.60 -10.02 15.23
CA ILE A 187 19.23 -9.76 14.77
C ILE A 187 19.27 -8.96 13.46
N ASN A 188 20.10 -7.92 13.41
CA ASN A 188 20.28 -7.10 12.21
C ASN A 188 20.76 -7.92 11.01
N ASP A 189 21.75 -8.79 11.21
CA ASP A 189 22.26 -9.69 10.18
C ASP A 189 21.17 -10.65 9.69
N TYR A 190 20.34 -11.17 10.60
CA TYR A 190 19.22 -12.03 10.22
C TYR A 190 18.24 -11.33 9.28
N PHE A 191 17.81 -10.10 9.57
CA PHE A 191 16.83 -9.38 8.73
C PHE A 191 17.45 -8.71 7.49
N LYS A 192 18.75 -8.37 7.53
CA LYS A 192 19.45 -7.73 6.41
C LYS A 192 20.02 -8.71 5.39
N LEU A 193 20.56 -9.84 5.84
CA LEU A 193 21.30 -10.76 4.97
C LEU A 193 20.46 -11.93 4.46
N ASN A 194 19.43 -12.35 5.20
CA ASN A 194 18.59 -13.48 4.77
C ASN A 194 17.48 -13.03 3.84
N ASP A 195 17.14 -13.90 2.89
CA ASP A 195 15.95 -13.76 2.07
C ASP A 195 14.72 -14.25 2.85
N LEU A 196 13.87 -13.30 3.24
CA LEU A 196 12.62 -13.53 3.96
C LEU A 196 11.39 -13.33 3.06
N SER A 197 11.55 -13.30 1.72
CA SER A 197 10.44 -13.10 0.78
C SER A 197 9.36 -14.17 0.85
N GLY A 198 9.71 -15.38 1.29
CA GLY A 198 8.78 -16.48 1.56
C GLY A 198 8.09 -16.41 2.93
N VAL A 199 8.44 -15.44 3.77
CA VAL A 199 7.84 -15.26 5.10
C VAL A 199 6.71 -14.24 5.00
N LYS A 200 5.56 -14.61 5.57
CA LYS A 200 4.37 -13.76 5.68
C LYS A 200 4.11 -13.46 7.15
N GLU A 201 3.89 -12.20 7.49
CA GLU A 201 3.51 -11.75 8.83
C GLU A 201 2.11 -11.16 8.81
N GLU A 202 1.24 -11.71 9.66
CA GLU A 202 -0.14 -11.28 9.81
C GLU A 202 -0.20 -10.22 10.92
N LEU A 203 -0.87 -9.10 10.66
CA LEU A 203 -1.02 -7.97 11.57
C LEU A 203 -2.51 -7.62 11.70
N SER A 204 -3.00 -7.51 12.94
CA SER A 204 -4.36 -7.06 13.22
C SER A 204 -4.34 -5.63 13.73
N VAL A 205 -5.04 -4.75 13.01
CA VAL A 205 -5.02 -3.30 13.24
C VAL A 205 -6.38 -2.78 13.70
N ASN A 206 -6.37 -1.95 14.73
CA ASN A 206 -7.50 -1.20 15.28
C ASN A 206 -7.05 0.18 15.75
N ASN A 207 -7.98 1.01 16.24
CA ASN A 207 -7.64 2.38 16.66
C ASN A 207 -6.74 2.45 17.92
N LEU A 208 -6.61 1.36 18.68
CA LEU A 208 -5.74 1.32 19.87
C LEU A 208 -4.28 1.01 19.53
N ASN A 209 -4.04 0.24 18.47
CA ASN A 209 -2.70 -0.28 18.14
C ASN A 209 -2.17 0.17 16.76
N ILE A 210 -2.93 0.93 15.97
CA ILE A 210 -2.54 1.31 14.61
C ILE A 210 -1.15 1.94 14.54
N THR A 211 -0.85 2.86 15.45
CA THR A 211 0.43 3.58 15.45
C THR A 211 1.59 2.62 15.65
N GLU A 212 1.50 1.73 16.64
CA GLU A 212 2.56 0.75 16.94
C GLU A 212 2.71 -0.26 15.80
N THR A 213 1.60 -0.86 15.36
CA THR A 213 1.59 -1.90 14.33
C THR A 213 2.05 -1.41 12.96
N LEU A 214 1.61 -0.23 12.50
CA LEU A 214 2.07 0.31 11.21
C LEU A 214 3.49 0.89 11.29
N SER A 215 3.95 1.29 12.48
CA SER A 215 5.36 1.68 12.66
C SER A 215 6.29 0.48 12.52
N VAL A 216 5.88 -0.73 12.93
CA VAL A 216 6.64 -1.96 12.67
C VAL A 216 6.88 -2.14 11.16
N LEU A 217 5.83 -1.98 10.36
CA LEU A 217 5.94 -2.09 8.91
C LEU A 217 6.84 -1.00 8.30
N GLU A 218 6.75 0.23 8.81
CA GLU A 218 7.51 1.40 8.35
C GLU A 218 9.02 1.24 8.60
N ASN A 219 9.40 0.59 9.70
CA ASN A 219 10.79 0.44 10.12
C ASN A 219 11.39 -0.93 9.78
N ASP A 220 10.61 -1.88 9.26
CA ASP A 220 11.18 -3.15 8.79
C ASP A 220 12.00 -2.95 7.50
N GLU A 221 13.29 -3.26 7.51
CA GLU A 221 14.14 -3.22 6.31
C GLU A 221 14.19 -4.56 5.56
N SER A 222 13.49 -5.59 6.06
CA SER A 222 13.46 -6.91 5.44
C SER A 222 12.57 -6.96 4.19
N ASN A 223 12.68 -8.04 3.42
CA ASN A 223 11.81 -8.34 2.29
C ASN A 223 10.60 -9.23 2.66
N LYS A 224 10.25 -9.32 3.96
CA LYS A 224 9.09 -10.05 4.44
C LYS A 224 7.79 -9.45 3.91
N SER A 225 6.81 -10.29 3.56
CA SER A 225 5.48 -9.84 3.16
C SER A 225 4.55 -9.70 4.36
N TYR A 226 3.58 -8.79 4.25
CA TYR A 226 2.65 -8.47 5.33
C TYR A 226 1.21 -8.65 4.89
N GLU A 227 0.38 -9.20 5.76
CA GLU A 227 -1.08 -9.21 5.64
C GLU A 227 -1.68 -8.47 6.83
N ILE A 228 -2.44 -7.43 6.54
CA ILE A 228 -2.97 -6.49 7.51
C ILE A 228 -4.49 -6.60 7.48
N THR A 229 -5.07 -7.05 8.58
CA THR A 229 -6.52 -7.19 8.74
C THR A 229 -7.04 -6.12 9.68
N LEU A 230 -8.06 -5.39 9.24
CA LEU A 230 -8.74 -4.42 10.10
C LEU A 230 -9.83 -5.10 10.93
N SER A 231 -9.91 -4.80 12.23
CA SER A 231 -11.01 -5.29 13.08
C SER A 231 -12.15 -4.29 13.24
N GLU A 232 -11.96 -3.05 12.77
CA GLU A 232 -12.90 -1.95 12.81
C GLU A 232 -12.51 -0.89 11.77
N ASN A 233 -13.30 0.16 11.57
CA ASN A 233 -12.81 1.33 10.84
C ASN A 233 -11.64 1.93 11.63
N VAL A 234 -10.52 2.16 10.96
CA VAL A 234 -9.30 2.62 11.63
C VAL A 234 -8.89 3.97 11.08
N SER A 235 -8.87 4.97 11.95
CA SER A 235 -8.37 6.30 11.60
C SER A 235 -6.85 6.29 11.66
N LEU A 236 -6.20 6.61 10.55
CA LEU A 236 -4.78 6.95 10.57
C LEU A 236 -4.60 8.16 11.50
N ASP A 237 -3.62 8.11 12.40
CA ASP A 237 -3.27 9.19 13.34
C ASP A 237 -2.14 10.08 12.81
N ARG A 238 -1.40 9.57 11.81
CA ARG A 238 -0.35 10.27 11.07
C ARG A 238 -0.21 9.69 9.67
N THR A 239 0.64 10.34 8.87
CA THR A 239 1.08 9.76 7.60
C THR A 239 2.13 8.67 7.86
N PHE A 240 1.95 7.51 7.23
CA PHE A 240 2.89 6.39 7.27
C PHE A 240 3.59 6.27 5.91
N ASN A 241 4.91 6.19 5.90
CA ASN A 241 5.73 6.14 4.69
C ASN A 241 6.56 4.86 4.66
N ILE A 242 6.00 3.81 4.08
CA ILE A 242 6.68 2.52 3.96
C ILE A 242 7.63 2.59 2.76
N LYS A 243 8.94 2.57 3.02
CA LYS A 243 9.98 2.61 1.99
C LYS A 243 10.85 1.37 2.09
N LYS A 244 10.94 0.60 1.00
CA LYS A 244 11.82 -0.56 0.91
C LYS A 244 12.98 -0.33 -0.05
N ASP A 245 14.03 -1.13 0.09
CA ASP A 245 15.10 -1.22 -0.91
C ASP A 245 14.50 -1.80 -2.21
N LEU A 246 14.87 -1.19 -3.35
CA LEU A 246 14.46 -1.62 -4.69
C LEU A 246 14.73 -3.11 -4.97
N ASN A 247 15.77 -3.68 -4.36
CA ASN A 247 16.16 -5.09 -4.51
C ASN A 247 15.44 -6.04 -3.53
N LYS A 248 14.67 -5.49 -2.60
CA LYS A 248 13.98 -6.21 -1.52
C LYS A 248 12.48 -5.91 -1.53
N LYS A 249 11.88 -5.83 -2.72
CA LYS A 249 10.43 -5.58 -2.85
C LYS A 249 9.65 -6.67 -2.13
N ASN A 250 8.84 -6.26 -1.18
CA ASN A 250 7.86 -7.12 -0.52
C ASN A 250 6.44 -6.81 -1.01
N THR A 251 5.47 -7.58 -0.53
CA THR A 251 4.05 -7.30 -0.75
C THR A 251 3.39 -6.99 0.58
N ILE A 252 2.61 -5.91 0.60
CA ILE A 252 1.75 -5.50 1.71
C ILE A 252 0.32 -5.69 1.24
N HIS A 253 -0.41 -6.58 1.91
CA HIS A 253 -1.80 -6.87 1.61
C HIS A 253 -2.69 -6.34 2.74
N PHE A 254 -3.63 -5.46 2.42
CA PHE A 254 -4.70 -5.05 3.32
C PHE A 254 -5.96 -5.85 3.01
N GLU A 255 -6.44 -6.59 4.00
CA GLU A 255 -7.77 -7.19 4.03
C GLU A 255 -8.67 -6.30 4.89
N LEU A 256 -9.42 -5.43 4.23
CA LEU A 256 -10.28 -4.46 4.89
C LEU A 256 -11.61 -5.08 5.33
N GLY A 257 -12.07 -6.17 4.70
CA GLY A 257 -13.40 -6.72 4.93
C GLY A 257 -14.50 -5.66 4.73
N ASN A 258 -15.29 -5.38 5.77
CA ASN A 258 -16.33 -4.34 5.77
C ASN A 258 -15.87 -3.00 6.38
N TYR A 259 -14.57 -2.85 6.65
CA TYR A 259 -14.01 -1.70 7.32
C TYR A 259 -13.20 -0.83 6.36
N HIS A 260 -12.78 0.34 6.84
CA HIS A 260 -12.04 1.31 6.04
C HIS A 260 -10.89 1.93 6.83
N LEU A 261 -9.85 2.34 6.10
CA LEU A 261 -8.85 3.28 6.59
C LEU A 261 -9.43 4.70 6.49
N THR A 262 -9.50 5.40 7.61
CA THR A 262 -10.11 6.74 7.72
C THR A 262 -9.10 7.79 8.20
N GLY A 263 -9.51 9.05 8.21
CA GLY A 263 -8.68 10.20 8.58
C GLY A 263 -8.01 10.91 7.40
N ASP A 264 -7.55 12.14 7.64
CA ASP A 264 -7.00 13.03 6.59
C ASP A 264 -5.51 12.74 6.25
N HIS A 265 -5.01 11.59 6.68
CA HIS A 265 -3.61 11.21 6.50
C HIS A 265 -3.42 10.25 5.31
N THR A 266 -2.16 10.07 4.93
CA THR A 266 -1.78 9.22 3.79
C THR A 266 -1.09 7.96 4.26
N PHE A 267 -1.46 6.82 3.67
CA PHE A 267 -0.66 5.61 3.67
C PHE A 267 0.16 5.57 2.38
N SER A 268 1.48 5.75 2.49
CA SER A 268 2.39 5.86 1.35
C SER A 268 3.31 4.65 1.28
N VAL A 269 3.45 4.07 0.09
CA VAL A 269 4.31 2.93 -0.19
C VAL A 269 5.29 3.26 -1.32
N GLU A 270 6.58 3.08 -1.08
CA GLU A 270 7.66 3.26 -2.06
C GLU A 270 8.47 1.96 -2.19
N ASN A 271 8.62 1.48 -3.43
CA ASN A 271 9.38 0.27 -3.77
C ASN A 271 8.86 -1.04 -3.15
N ALA A 272 7.62 -1.07 -2.69
CA ALA A 272 6.92 -2.28 -2.24
C ALA A 272 5.56 -2.43 -2.93
N ASN A 273 5.12 -3.66 -3.19
CA ASN A 273 3.81 -3.89 -3.80
C ASN A 273 2.71 -3.73 -2.75
N LEU A 274 1.58 -3.15 -3.16
CA LEU A 274 0.41 -2.94 -2.31
C LEU A 274 -0.79 -3.68 -2.91
N SER A 275 -1.52 -4.42 -2.09
CA SER A 275 -2.78 -5.04 -2.48
C SER A 275 -3.83 -4.64 -1.45
N ILE A 276 -4.97 -4.10 -1.88
CA ILE A 276 -6.08 -3.70 -1.00
C ILE A 276 -7.32 -4.46 -1.46
N GLN A 277 -7.87 -5.27 -0.57
CA GLN A 277 -9.12 -6.01 -0.77
C GLN A 277 -10.13 -5.62 0.30
N GLY A 278 -11.41 -5.53 -0.06
CA GLY A 278 -12.45 -5.20 0.93
C GLY A 278 -13.86 -5.34 0.40
N ASN A 279 -14.72 -4.41 0.81
CA ASN A 279 -16.09 -4.26 0.34
C ASN A 279 -16.36 -2.81 -0.15
N ASN A 280 -16.74 -2.67 -1.41
CA ASN A 280 -17.01 -1.37 -2.03
C ASN A 280 -18.46 -0.87 -1.82
N ASN A 281 -19.36 -1.70 -1.26
CA ASN A 281 -20.79 -1.39 -1.20
C ASN A 281 -21.15 -0.31 -0.17
N ASN A 282 -20.21 0.01 0.73
CA ASN A 282 -20.40 1.02 1.76
C ASN A 282 -19.33 2.09 1.62
N THR A 283 -19.75 3.35 1.60
CA THR A 283 -18.86 4.50 1.81
C THR A 283 -19.18 5.03 3.21
N PRO A 284 -18.21 5.04 4.15
CA PRO A 284 -18.44 5.58 5.48
C PRO A 284 -18.69 7.09 5.41
N SER A 285 -19.35 7.64 6.43
CA SER A 285 -19.52 9.11 6.54
C SER A 285 -18.24 9.84 6.93
N GLU A 286 -17.21 9.11 7.37
CA GLU A 286 -15.92 9.62 7.80
C GLU A 286 -15.03 9.95 6.59
N THR A 287 -14.08 10.88 6.76
CA THR A 287 -13.05 11.09 5.74
C THR A 287 -12.21 9.82 5.60
N LEU A 288 -12.05 9.36 4.36
CA LEU A 288 -11.25 8.18 4.05
C LEU A 288 -9.77 8.54 3.87
N ALA A 289 -8.88 7.64 4.28
CA ALA A 289 -7.44 7.84 4.14
C ALA A 289 -7.00 7.82 2.67
N LYS A 290 -5.96 8.61 2.36
CA LYS A 290 -5.35 8.64 1.04
C LYS A 290 -4.30 7.54 0.88
N ILE A 291 -4.23 6.95 -0.30
CA ILE A 291 -3.21 5.98 -0.68
C ILE A 291 -2.23 6.62 -1.66
N LYS A 292 -0.93 6.50 -1.39
CA LYS A 292 0.14 6.94 -2.30
C LYS A 292 1.07 5.78 -2.62
N VAL A 293 1.36 5.56 -3.91
CA VAL A 293 2.20 4.46 -4.37
C VAL A 293 3.25 4.94 -5.35
N ILE A 294 4.52 4.60 -5.07
CA ILE A 294 5.70 5.07 -5.80
C ILE A 294 6.57 3.88 -6.23
N ASN A 295 6.93 3.79 -7.52
CA ASN A 295 7.82 2.75 -8.07
C ASN A 295 7.37 1.30 -7.77
N SER A 296 6.05 1.09 -7.74
CA SER A 296 5.43 -0.09 -7.17
C SER A 296 4.23 -0.58 -7.98
N LEU A 297 3.83 -1.83 -7.74
CA LEU A 297 2.53 -2.36 -8.17
C LEU A 297 1.49 -2.09 -7.09
N ILE A 298 0.31 -1.62 -7.47
CA ILE A 298 -0.88 -1.61 -6.62
C ILE A 298 -2.00 -2.43 -7.26
N ASN A 299 -2.64 -3.28 -6.47
CA ASN A 299 -3.91 -3.91 -6.81
C ASN A 299 -4.97 -3.41 -5.83
N ILE A 300 -6.11 -2.94 -6.32
CA ILE A 300 -7.28 -2.62 -5.49
C ILE A 300 -8.44 -3.44 -6.04
N ASP A 301 -9.04 -4.27 -5.18
CA ASP A 301 -10.17 -5.12 -5.55
C ASP A 301 -11.32 -4.96 -4.56
N ASN A 302 -12.49 -4.58 -5.08
CA ASN A 302 -13.72 -4.46 -4.31
C ASN A 302 -13.59 -3.55 -3.08
N ALA A 303 -12.82 -2.45 -3.13
CA ALA A 303 -12.52 -1.62 -1.95
C ALA A 303 -12.83 -0.13 -2.14
N THR A 304 -13.08 0.56 -1.02
CA THR A 304 -13.32 2.01 -0.96
C THR A 304 -12.17 2.72 -0.24
N ILE A 305 -11.53 3.70 -0.89
CA ILE A 305 -10.42 4.53 -0.35
C ILE A 305 -10.66 6.04 -0.55
N GLY A 306 -9.90 6.90 0.13
CA GLY A 306 -10.14 8.34 0.09
C GLY A 306 -9.57 9.08 -1.11
N GLY A 307 -8.40 8.64 -1.56
CA GLY A 307 -7.70 9.23 -2.70
C GLY A 307 -6.57 8.32 -3.16
N LEU A 308 -6.18 8.43 -4.42
CA LEU A 308 -5.10 7.62 -4.99
C LEU A 308 -4.08 8.49 -5.71
N GLU A 309 -2.83 8.43 -5.26
CA GLU A 309 -1.69 9.06 -5.92
C GLU A 309 -0.69 8.01 -6.40
N LEU A 310 -0.41 7.99 -7.70
CA LEU A 310 0.48 7.05 -8.36
C LEU A 310 1.69 7.80 -8.96
N VAL A 311 2.90 7.35 -8.65
CA VAL A 311 4.14 7.90 -9.22
C VAL A 311 5.01 6.77 -9.72
N ASN A 312 5.22 6.69 -11.04
CA ASN A 312 5.94 5.60 -11.70
C ASN A 312 5.44 4.21 -11.26
N ALA A 313 4.13 4.08 -11.07
CA ALA A 313 3.50 2.87 -10.56
C ALA A 313 2.72 2.13 -11.65
N THR A 314 2.41 0.86 -11.39
CA THR A 314 1.41 0.11 -12.15
C THR A 314 0.23 -0.16 -11.23
N ALA A 315 -0.99 0.14 -11.67
CA ALA A 315 -2.21 -0.02 -10.90
C ALA A 315 -3.21 -0.92 -11.64
N ASN A 316 -3.69 -1.96 -10.97
CA ASN A 316 -4.82 -2.78 -11.41
C ASN A 316 -5.98 -2.54 -10.44
N LEU A 317 -7.08 -1.97 -10.92
CA LEU A 317 -8.19 -1.53 -10.09
C LEU A 317 -9.48 -2.21 -10.57
N SER A 318 -10.07 -3.09 -9.75
CA SER A 318 -11.32 -3.79 -10.04
C SER A 318 -12.37 -3.46 -8.99
N ASP A 319 -13.58 -3.13 -9.47
CA ASP A 319 -14.75 -2.87 -8.60
C ASP A 319 -14.42 -1.90 -7.45
N PHE A 320 -13.77 -0.79 -7.74
CA PHE A 320 -13.18 0.09 -6.71
C PHE A 320 -13.94 1.40 -6.57
N ASN A 321 -13.91 1.98 -5.36
CA ASN A 321 -14.44 3.31 -5.09
C ASN A 321 -13.34 4.22 -4.52
N ILE A 322 -13.19 5.42 -5.09
CA ILE A 322 -12.33 6.46 -4.54
C ILE A 322 -13.20 7.66 -4.21
N HIS A 323 -13.23 8.06 -2.94
CA HIS A 323 -14.09 9.11 -2.44
C HIS A 323 -13.33 10.12 -1.60
N SER A 324 -13.09 11.32 -2.15
CA SER A 324 -12.37 12.38 -1.44
C SER A 324 -13.34 13.42 -0.87
N GLY A 325 -13.33 13.55 0.47
CA GLY A 325 -14.16 14.49 1.22
C GLY A 325 -13.66 15.94 1.24
N ASP A 326 -12.39 16.21 0.91
CA ASP A 326 -11.78 17.54 1.04
C ASP A 326 -10.86 17.95 -0.15
N SER A 327 -10.30 19.17 -0.09
CA SER A 327 -9.58 19.95 -1.12
C SER A 327 -8.42 19.30 -1.90
N GLN A 328 -8.21 18.00 -1.81
CA GLN A 328 -7.15 17.30 -2.54
C GLN A 328 -7.63 16.71 -3.88
N LYS A 329 -6.68 16.30 -4.72
CA LYS A 329 -6.96 15.52 -5.93
C LYS A 329 -7.42 14.12 -5.53
N THR A 330 -8.56 13.69 -6.06
CA THR A 330 -9.12 12.36 -5.79
C THR A 330 -8.27 11.26 -6.44
N PHE A 331 -7.89 11.44 -7.70
CA PHE A 331 -7.00 10.53 -8.43
C PHE A 331 -5.91 11.32 -9.14
N ASN A 332 -4.64 11.00 -8.89
CA ASN A 332 -3.51 11.63 -9.57
C ASN A 332 -2.46 10.60 -9.95
N ALA A 333 -2.11 10.52 -11.24
CA ALA A 333 -1.07 9.63 -11.74
C ALA A 333 0.01 10.40 -12.52
N ILE A 334 1.27 10.05 -12.24
CA ILE A 334 2.46 10.59 -12.92
C ILE A 334 3.33 9.42 -13.37
N GLY A 335 3.69 9.34 -14.66
CA GLY A 335 4.57 8.29 -15.18
C GLY A 335 4.02 6.86 -15.01
N SER A 336 2.71 6.70 -14.82
CA SER A 336 2.11 5.45 -14.32
C SER A 336 1.27 4.73 -15.37
N LYS A 337 1.06 3.42 -15.18
CA LYS A 337 0.15 2.59 -15.99
C LYS A 337 -1.03 2.16 -15.13
N ILE A 338 -2.24 2.39 -15.60
CA ILE A 338 -3.48 2.12 -14.87
C ILE A 338 -4.39 1.26 -15.73
N PHE A 339 -4.91 0.19 -15.15
CA PHE A 339 -5.90 -0.71 -15.73
C PHE A 339 -7.11 -0.74 -14.80
N THR A 340 -8.30 -0.47 -15.33
CA THR A 340 -9.55 -0.52 -14.57
C THR A 340 -10.54 -1.51 -15.17
N SER A 341 -11.28 -2.21 -14.31
CA SER A 341 -12.36 -3.12 -14.71
C SER A 341 -13.50 -3.13 -13.69
N GLY A 342 -14.66 -3.65 -14.10
CA GLY A 342 -15.83 -3.79 -13.22
C GLY A 342 -16.65 -2.51 -13.06
N PHE A 343 -17.39 -2.40 -11.95
CA PHE A 343 -18.20 -1.23 -11.61
C PHE A 343 -17.48 -0.38 -10.57
N SER A 344 -16.98 0.78 -11.00
CA SER A 344 -16.11 1.62 -10.18
C SER A 344 -16.59 3.07 -10.14
N ASP A 345 -16.29 3.78 -9.06
CA ASP A 345 -16.64 5.19 -8.86
C ASP A 345 -15.42 6.00 -8.38
N ILE A 346 -15.15 7.13 -9.03
CA ILE A 346 -14.20 8.14 -8.56
C ILE A 346 -15.00 9.41 -8.30
N SER A 347 -15.17 9.74 -7.02
CA SER A 347 -16.03 10.82 -6.58
C SER A 347 -15.31 11.83 -5.69
N LYS A 348 -15.71 13.09 -5.82
CA LYS A 348 -15.23 14.21 -5.02
C LYS A 348 -16.41 14.97 -4.44
N ASP A 349 -16.40 15.13 -3.11
CA ASP A 349 -17.48 15.77 -2.35
C ASP A 349 -17.19 17.22 -1.92
N SER A 350 -16.00 17.75 -2.27
CA SER A 350 -15.50 19.03 -1.78
C SER A 350 -15.54 20.18 -2.79
N ASN A 351 -15.78 21.39 -2.27
CA ASN A 351 -15.86 22.67 -3.01
C ASN A 351 -14.55 23.14 -3.70
N GLY A 352 -13.50 22.31 -3.75
CA GLY A 352 -12.17 22.71 -4.23
C GLY A 352 -12.03 22.70 -5.75
N SER A 353 -11.21 23.62 -6.32
CA SER A 353 -11.00 23.78 -7.77
C SER A 353 -10.11 22.73 -8.45
N HIS A 354 -9.70 21.68 -7.73
CA HIS A 354 -8.84 20.64 -8.27
C HIS A 354 -9.61 19.61 -9.10
N ASP A 355 -8.92 19.09 -10.12
CA ASP A 355 -9.43 18.02 -10.98
C ASP A 355 -9.80 16.77 -10.18
N VAL A 356 -10.82 16.02 -10.64
CA VAL A 356 -11.18 14.73 -10.03
C VAL A 356 -10.12 13.69 -10.39
N VAL A 357 -9.76 13.61 -11.68
CA VAL A 357 -8.68 12.75 -12.20
C VAL A 357 -7.64 13.60 -12.93
N THR A 358 -6.37 13.48 -12.55
CA THR A 358 -5.24 14.03 -13.32
C THR A 358 -4.30 12.92 -13.77
N LEU A 359 -3.97 12.91 -15.07
CA LEU A 359 -2.97 12.02 -15.66
C LEU A 359 -1.83 12.86 -16.26
N LYS A 360 -0.59 12.56 -15.86
CA LYS A 360 0.63 13.18 -16.42
C LYS A 360 1.61 12.10 -16.86
N ASP A 361 2.06 12.15 -18.11
CA ASP A 361 2.99 11.17 -18.69
C ASP A 361 2.55 9.71 -18.42
N SER A 362 1.23 9.46 -18.40
CA SER A 362 0.64 8.21 -17.90
C SER A 362 -0.20 7.51 -18.96
N LYS A 363 -0.46 6.22 -18.76
CA LYS A 363 -1.37 5.42 -19.58
C LYS A 363 -2.51 4.89 -18.72
N PHE A 364 -3.74 5.20 -19.09
CA PHE A 364 -4.95 4.76 -18.42
C PHE A 364 -5.79 3.91 -19.38
N THR A 365 -6.17 2.71 -18.96
CA THR A 365 -6.98 1.79 -19.76
C THR A 365 -8.21 1.40 -18.96
N ASN A 366 -9.40 1.79 -19.42
CA ASN A 366 -10.66 1.23 -18.93
C ASN A 366 -11.00 0.00 -19.78
N GLU A 367 -10.72 -1.19 -19.25
CA GLU A 367 -10.77 -2.44 -20.01
C GLU A 367 -12.21 -2.94 -20.20
N SER A 368 -13.05 -2.83 -19.18
CA SER A 368 -14.45 -3.27 -19.22
C SER A 368 -15.25 -2.72 -18.04
N GLY A 369 -16.57 -2.74 -18.14
CA GLY A 369 -17.46 -2.29 -17.07
C GLY A 369 -17.77 -0.80 -17.13
N VAL A 370 -18.12 -0.21 -15.99
CA VAL A 370 -18.54 1.19 -15.86
C VAL A 370 -17.64 1.89 -14.86
N LEU A 371 -16.90 2.89 -15.32
CA LEU A 371 -16.20 3.83 -14.46
C LEU A 371 -16.99 5.13 -14.40
N THR A 372 -17.55 5.41 -13.23
CA THR A 372 -18.25 6.67 -12.98
C THR A 372 -17.29 7.69 -12.40
N ILE A 373 -17.30 8.91 -12.93
CA ILE A 373 -16.54 10.05 -12.41
C ILE A 373 -17.53 11.10 -11.94
N ARG A 374 -17.48 11.43 -10.64
CA ARG A 374 -18.44 12.32 -9.99
C ARG A 374 -17.77 13.51 -9.34
N GLY A 375 -18.40 14.67 -9.48
CA GLY A 375 -18.10 15.86 -8.70
C GLY A 375 -19.36 16.43 -8.06
N LYS A 376 -19.24 16.89 -6.81
CA LYS A 376 -20.33 17.46 -6.03
C LYS A 376 -19.85 18.76 -5.38
N ASN A 377 -20.49 19.86 -5.78
CA ASN A 377 -20.29 21.23 -5.31
C ASN A 377 -18.85 21.76 -5.47
N GLY A 378 -18.70 23.00 -5.95
CA GLY A 378 -17.40 23.60 -6.33
C GLY A 378 -17.13 23.58 -7.83
N SER A 379 -16.17 24.38 -8.29
CA SER A 379 -15.77 24.42 -9.70
C SER A 379 -14.44 23.70 -9.88
N PRO A 380 -14.41 22.35 -9.95
CA PRO A 380 -13.19 21.67 -10.36
C PRO A 380 -12.81 22.17 -11.74
N ASN A 381 -11.53 22.42 -12.02
CA ASN A 381 -11.15 22.85 -13.36
C ASN A 381 -11.56 21.77 -14.38
N TYR A 382 -11.26 20.50 -14.08
CA TYR A 382 -11.58 19.38 -14.97
C TYR A 382 -12.15 18.16 -14.25
N GLY A 383 -13.04 17.42 -14.91
CA GLY A 383 -13.38 16.06 -14.50
C GLY A 383 -12.17 15.14 -14.66
N VAL A 384 -11.69 15.04 -15.89
CA VAL A 384 -10.44 14.35 -16.23
C VAL A 384 -9.52 15.33 -16.96
N ALA A 385 -8.29 15.46 -16.50
CA ALA A 385 -7.24 16.24 -17.16
C ALA A 385 -6.08 15.35 -17.60
N LEU A 386 -5.77 15.37 -18.90
CA LEU A 386 -4.65 14.65 -19.49
C LEU A 386 -3.54 15.61 -19.93
N TYR A 387 -2.32 15.31 -19.50
CA TYR A 387 -1.11 16.00 -19.93
C TYR A 387 -0.08 14.97 -20.40
N ASN A 388 0.28 14.99 -21.69
CA ASN A 388 1.15 13.99 -22.34
C ASN A 388 0.76 12.54 -22.00
N SER A 389 -0.54 12.26 -21.89
CA SER A 389 -1.06 10.99 -21.37
C SER A 389 -2.00 10.33 -22.36
N ASN A 390 -2.09 9.01 -22.27
CA ASN A 390 -3.01 8.22 -23.10
C ASN A 390 -4.13 7.65 -22.25
N LEU A 391 -5.37 7.81 -22.70
CA LEU A 391 -6.54 7.14 -22.15
C LEU A 391 -7.16 6.27 -23.24
N SER A 392 -7.29 4.98 -22.96
CA SER A 392 -8.00 4.02 -23.81
C SER A 392 -9.25 3.55 -23.09
N ASN A 393 -10.41 3.70 -23.72
CA ASN A 393 -11.70 3.28 -23.17
C ASN A 393 -12.34 2.19 -24.04
N TYR A 394 -12.49 1.00 -23.44
CA TYR A 394 -13.19 -0.14 -24.02
C TYR A 394 -14.52 -0.44 -23.30
N GLY A 395 -14.71 0.12 -22.09
CA GLY A 395 -15.96 0.05 -21.31
C GLY A 395 -16.79 1.32 -21.40
N THR A 396 -17.50 1.64 -20.32
CA THR A 396 -18.29 2.87 -20.17
C THR A 396 -17.59 3.85 -19.24
N LEU A 397 -17.46 5.11 -19.67
CA LEU A 397 -17.08 6.25 -18.83
C LEU A 397 -18.29 7.13 -18.60
N ASP A 398 -18.75 7.24 -17.36
CA ASP A 398 -19.93 8.01 -16.98
C ASP A 398 -19.55 9.22 -16.14
N PHE A 399 -19.77 10.41 -16.66
CA PHE A 399 -19.51 11.66 -15.94
C PHE A 399 -20.81 12.21 -15.39
N THR A 400 -20.91 12.31 -14.06
CA THR A 400 -22.10 12.81 -13.37
C THR A 400 -21.77 13.91 -12.37
N TYR A 401 -22.29 15.12 -12.61
CA TYR A 401 -22.10 16.26 -11.72
C TYR A 401 -23.44 16.72 -11.14
N THR A 402 -23.53 16.75 -9.81
CA THR A 402 -24.79 17.03 -9.09
C THR A 402 -24.87 18.46 -8.54
N GLY A 403 -23.76 19.21 -8.55
CA GLY A 403 -23.65 20.61 -8.18
C GLY A 403 -22.23 21.13 -8.45
N GLY A 404 -22.07 22.43 -8.73
CA GLY A 404 -20.78 22.99 -9.19
C GLY A 404 -20.66 23.10 -10.72
N ILE A 405 -19.76 23.97 -11.19
CA ILE A 405 -19.50 24.24 -12.63
C ILE A 405 -18.07 23.77 -12.91
N PRO A 406 -17.85 22.55 -13.44
CA PRO A 406 -16.53 22.23 -13.96
C PRO A 406 -16.22 23.15 -15.15
N THR A 407 -14.97 23.59 -15.29
CA THR A 407 -14.58 24.32 -16.52
C THR A 407 -14.78 23.40 -17.71
N ASN A 408 -14.21 22.18 -17.67
CA ASN A 408 -14.51 21.14 -18.67
C ASN A 408 -14.71 19.74 -18.04
N ASP A 409 -15.55 18.88 -18.62
CA ASP A 409 -15.66 17.48 -18.14
C ASP A 409 -14.38 16.70 -18.49
N ILE A 410 -13.88 16.85 -19.72
CA ILE A 410 -12.63 16.23 -20.19
C ILE A 410 -11.73 17.31 -20.81
N PHE A 411 -10.48 17.38 -20.34
CA PHE A 411 -9.41 18.20 -20.90
C PHE A 411 -8.30 17.32 -21.49
N ILE A 412 -8.01 17.52 -22.78
CA ILE A 412 -6.98 16.78 -23.53
C ILE A 412 -5.88 17.76 -23.95
N GLY A 413 -4.85 17.91 -23.11
CA GLY A 413 -3.76 18.86 -23.33
C GLY A 413 -2.51 18.23 -23.96
N ASN A 414 -1.74 19.04 -24.68
CA ASN A 414 -0.45 18.66 -25.31
C ASN A 414 -0.59 17.42 -26.20
N THR A 415 0.43 16.58 -26.33
CA THR A 415 0.41 15.33 -27.14
C THR A 415 -0.41 14.20 -26.50
N SER A 416 -1.43 14.50 -25.68
CA SER A 416 -2.29 13.49 -25.06
C SER A 416 -3.23 12.86 -26.09
N VAL A 417 -3.58 11.60 -25.87
CA VAL A 417 -4.49 10.85 -26.75
C VAL A 417 -5.61 10.21 -25.93
N VAL A 418 -6.85 10.46 -26.31
CA VAL A 418 -8.02 9.74 -25.82
C VAL A 418 -8.55 8.87 -26.95
N TYR A 419 -8.62 7.56 -26.72
CA TYR A 419 -9.05 6.56 -27.68
C TYR A 419 -10.28 5.80 -27.12
N VAL A 420 -11.42 5.93 -27.78
CA VAL A 420 -12.67 5.24 -27.45
C VAL A 420 -12.89 4.13 -28.48
N ASN A 421 -12.79 2.87 -28.07
CA ASN A 421 -12.88 1.72 -28.98
C ASN A 421 -13.83 0.66 -28.44
N GLY A 422 -15.04 0.61 -29.03
CA GLY A 422 -16.12 -0.26 -28.58
C GLY A 422 -16.76 0.16 -27.26
N GLY A 423 -16.23 1.20 -26.61
CA GLY A 423 -16.72 1.77 -25.36
C GLY A 423 -17.71 2.92 -25.55
N THR A 424 -18.28 3.39 -24.43
CA THR A 424 -19.19 4.55 -24.39
C THR A 424 -18.63 5.62 -23.47
N VAL A 425 -18.77 6.89 -23.84
CA VAL A 425 -18.51 8.05 -22.97
C VAL A 425 -19.80 8.82 -22.80
N ASN A 426 -20.34 8.89 -21.58
CA ASN A 426 -21.54 9.66 -21.27
C ASN A 426 -21.17 10.89 -20.44
N LEU A 427 -21.45 12.07 -20.98
CA LEU A 427 -21.29 13.35 -20.30
C LEU A 427 -22.67 13.88 -19.92
N SER A 428 -22.94 14.04 -18.62
CA SER A 428 -24.23 14.55 -18.12
C SER A 428 -24.11 15.86 -17.34
N GLY A 429 -22.99 16.59 -17.54
CA GLY A 429 -22.69 17.84 -16.86
C GLY A 429 -23.77 18.90 -17.06
N LYS A 430 -24.15 19.56 -15.94
CA LYS A 430 -24.99 20.77 -15.95
C LYS A 430 -24.10 21.97 -15.68
N ASN A 431 -24.10 22.97 -16.56
CA ASN A 431 -23.33 24.20 -16.46
C ASN A 431 -21.80 23.97 -16.49
N SER A 432 -21.21 23.63 -17.63
CA SER A 432 -19.74 23.64 -17.84
C SER A 432 -19.36 24.58 -18.98
N ASP A 433 -18.11 25.06 -19.02
CA ASP A 433 -17.65 25.88 -20.16
C ASP A 433 -17.56 25.01 -21.41
N SER A 434 -16.96 23.81 -21.31
CA SER A 434 -17.05 22.78 -22.34
C SER A 434 -17.37 21.38 -21.82
N GLY A 435 -18.08 20.57 -22.60
CA GLY A 435 -18.13 19.11 -22.35
C GLY A 435 -16.75 18.49 -22.56
N ILE A 436 -16.18 18.66 -23.76
CA ILE A 436 -14.84 18.18 -24.11
C ILE A 436 -14.00 19.36 -24.62
N PHE A 437 -12.78 19.51 -24.10
CA PHE A 437 -11.81 20.50 -24.55
C PHE A 437 -10.51 19.83 -25.01
N VAL A 438 -10.15 20.02 -26.28
CA VAL A 438 -8.92 19.51 -26.89
C VAL A 438 -7.97 20.68 -27.11
N SER A 439 -6.77 20.62 -26.53
CA SER A 439 -5.73 21.64 -26.72
C SER A 439 -4.36 21.02 -26.96
N GLY A 440 -4.05 20.83 -28.25
CA GLY A 440 -2.84 20.22 -28.78
C GLY A 440 -2.89 18.69 -28.89
N GLY A 441 -3.94 18.04 -28.38
CA GLY A 441 -4.04 16.57 -28.29
C GLY A 441 -4.96 15.94 -29.32
N THR A 442 -5.25 14.64 -29.13
CA THR A 442 -6.10 13.88 -30.03
C THR A 442 -7.23 13.17 -29.29
N LEU A 443 -8.46 13.35 -29.75
CA LEU A 443 -9.60 12.50 -29.40
C LEU A 443 -9.96 11.63 -30.62
N SER A 444 -9.99 10.32 -30.43
CA SER A 444 -10.31 9.36 -31.48
C SER A 444 -11.34 8.36 -30.99
N SER A 445 -12.42 8.19 -31.72
CA SER A 445 -13.46 7.20 -31.48
C SER A 445 -13.62 6.38 -32.76
N GLU A 446 -12.90 5.25 -32.82
CA GLU A 446 -12.90 4.32 -33.96
C GLU A 446 -13.61 3.03 -33.55
N GLY A 447 -14.49 2.51 -34.41
CA GLY A 447 -15.22 1.26 -34.23
C GLY A 447 -16.73 1.44 -34.22
N SER A 448 -17.46 0.47 -34.79
CA SER A 448 -18.91 0.53 -35.04
C SER A 448 -19.82 0.63 -33.80
N ILE A 449 -19.26 0.63 -32.59
CA ILE A 449 -19.99 0.65 -31.30
C ILE A 449 -19.48 1.79 -30.39
N SER A 450 -18.45 2.53 -30.80
CA SER A 450 -17.91 3.64 -30.02
C SER A 450 -18.90 4.80 -30.01
N ASN A 451 -19.39 5.19 -28.83
CA ASN A 451 -20.40 6.25 -28.69
C ASN A 451 -19.95 7.32 -27.71
N ILE A 452 -20.00 8.59 -28.14
CA ILE A 452 -19.90 9.75 -27.25
C ILE A 452 -21.29 10.36 -27.12
N ASN A 453 -21.85 10.31 -25.92
CA ASN A 453 -23.17 10.85 -25.62
C ASN A 453 -23.04 12.06 -24.70
N ILE A 454 -23.44 13.23 -25.17
CA ILE A 454 -23.40 14.47 -24.39
C ILE A 454 -24.83 14.92 -24.11
N LYS A 455 -25.24 14.83 -22.84
CA LYS A 455 -26.50 15.36 -22.31
C LYS A 455 -26.19 16.57 -21.45
N ALA A 456 -25.87 17.67 -22.10
CA ALA A 456 -25.51 18.90 -21.44
C ALA A 456 -26.73 19.81 -21.26
N SER A 457 -26.75 20.56 -20.16
CA SER A 457 -27.64 21.71 -20.03
C SER A 457 -26.83 22.92 -19.57
N ASN A 458 -27.01 24.05 -20.28
CA ASN A 458 -26.29 25.31 -20.06
C ASN A 458 -24.76 25.24 -20.22
N VAL A 459 -24.25 24.60 -21.27
CA VAL A 459 -22.82 24.66 -21.61
C VAL A 459 -22.51 25.79 -22.59
N ASP A 460 -21.35 26.45 -22.47
CA ASP A 460 -20.92 27.47 -23.44
C ASP A 460 -20.43 26.81 -24.74
N HIS A 461 -19.77 25.66 -24.65
CA HIS A 461 -19.36 24.80 -25.77
C HIS A 461 -19.69 23.33 -25.48
N ILE A 462 -20.13 22.58 -26.49
CA ILE A 462 -20.31 21.12 -26.33
C ILE A 462 -18.94 20.44 -26.48
N ILE A 463 -18.21 20.85 -27.52
CA ILE A 463 -16.82 20.47 -27.80
C ILE A 463 -16.08 21.73 -28.24
N ALA A 464 -14.89 21.95 -27.70
CA ALA A 464 -13.97 23.00 -28.11
C ALA A 464 -12.60 22.40 -28.46
N ILE A 465 -12.04 22.82 -29.60
CA ILE A 465 -10.75 22.37 -30.11
C ILE A 465 -9.87 23.60 -30.34
N GLU A 466 -8.81 23.73 -29.56
CA GLU A 466 -7.82 24.81 -29.62
C GLU A 466 -6.42 24.20 -29.84
N GLY A 467 -6.19 23.78 -31.08
CA GLY A 467 -5.04 22.95 -31.47
C GLY A 467 -5.31 21.46 -31.19
N GLY A 468 -4.80 20.57 -32.05
CA GLY A 468 -5.02 19.13 -31.95
C GLY A 468 -5.98 18.58 -33.01
N SER A 469 -6.53 17.37 -32.78
CA SER A 469 -7.40 16.68 -33.73
C SER A 469 -8.52 15.89 -33.06
N MET A 470 -9.67 15.79 -33.73
CA MET A 470 -10.78 14.95 -33.31
C MET A 470 -11.26 14.07 -34.46
N ILE A 471 -11.40 12.78 -34.21
CA ILE A 471 -11.89 11.77 -35.16
C ILE A 471 -12.98 10.98 -34.45
N VAL A 472 -14.22 11.02 -34.92
CA VAL A 472 -15.33 10.34 -34.23
C VAL A 472 -16.28 9.68 -35.21
N ASP A 473 -16.49 8.38 -35.05
CA ASP A 473 -17.45 7.60 -35.83
C ASP A 473 -18.92 7.87 -35.45
N SER A 474 -19.22 8.11 -34.16
CA SER A 474 -20.58 8.38 -33.68
C SER A 474 -20.60 9.36 -32.49
N LEU A 475 -21.31 10.48 -32.67
CA LEU A 475 -21.50 11.51 -31.66
C LEU A 475 -22.99 11.82 -31.51
N ASN A 476 -23.53 11.56 -30.31
CA ASN A 476 -24.90 11.91 -29.96
C ASN A 476 -24.91 13.09 -28.99
N VAL A 477 -25.58 14.17 -29.40
CA VAL A 477 -25.71 15.38 -28.58
C VAL A 477 -27.18 15.65 -28.31
N GLY A 478 -27.53 15.82 -27.04
CA GLY A 478 -28.86 16.22 -26.59
C GLY A 478 -28.77 17.39 -25.62
N SER A 479 -29.53 18.46 -25.88
CA SER A 479 -29.61 19.66 -25.03
C SER A 479 -30.99 19.75 -24.36
N ASN A 480 -31.02 20.00 -23.05
CA ASN A 480 -32.25 20.16 -22.25
C ASN A 480 -32.31 21.55 -21.56
N GLY A 481 -31.81 22.61 -22.21
CA GLY A 481 -31.71 23.96 -21.63
C GLY A 481 -32.60 25.02 -22.29
N ASN A 482 -33.19 25.91 -21.47
CA ASN A 482 -34.02 27.06 -21.91
C ASN A 482 -33.23 28.36 -22.20
N ARG A 483 -31.88 28.32 -22.24
CA ARG A 483 -31.04 29.50 -22.48
C ARG A 483 -30.35 29.41 -23.83
N SER A 484 -30.68 30.35 -24.71
CA SER A 484 -29.98 30.63 -25.96
C SER A 484 -28.58 31.21 -25.69
N LYS A 485 -27.58 30.35 -25.54
CA LYS A 485 -26.17 30.73 -25.69
C LYS A 485 -25.50 29.77 -26.67
N LYS A 486 -24.58 30.32 -27.47
CA LYS A 486 -24.02 29.76 -28.71
C LYS A 486 -23.48 28.33 -28.55
N GLU A 487 -24.19 27.32 -29.06
CA GLU A 487 -23.68 25.96 -29.16
C GLU A 487 -22.69 25.83 -30.34
N THR A 488 -21.44 26.23 -30.13
CA THR A 488 -20.41 26.34 -31.20
C THR A 488 -19.57 25.07 -31.27
N ILE A 489 -19.47 24.43 -32.44
CA ILE A 489 -18.38 23.48 -32.78
C ILE A 489 -17.37 24.29 -33.60
N SER A 490 -16.22 24.64 -33.04
CA SER A 490 -15.14 25.34 -33.75
C SER A 490 -14.08 24.36 -34.25
N GLU A 491 -13.67 24.48 -35.51
CA GLU A 491 -12.78 23.54 -36.20
C GLU A 491 -11.50 24.18 -36.73
N GLU A 492 -10.39 23.45 -36.60
CA GLU A 492 -9.24 23.57 -37.52
C GLU A 492 -8.91 22.28 -38.29
N THR A 493 -9.38 21.06 -37.92
CA THR A 493 -9.25 19.86 -38.80
C THR A 493 -10.14 18.67 -38.34
N PHE A 494 -11.28 18.41 -38.99
CA PHE A 494 -11.91 17.08 -39.02
C PHE A 494 -11.41 16.33 -40.25
N SER A 495 -11.00 15.07 -40.08
CA SER A 495 -10.56 14.22 -41.19
C SER A 495 -11.40 12.95 -41.29
N ASN A 496 -12.12 12.84 -42.41
CA ASN A 496 -12.79 11.68 -43.03
C ASN A 496 -12.81 10.35 -42.26
N ASN A 497 -13.91 10.13 -41.53
CA ASN A 497 -14.75 8.93 -41.54
C ASN A 497 -16.17 9.38 -41.12
N GLU A 498 -17.23 8.70 -41.57
CA GLU A 498 -18.64 9.14 -41.49
C GLU A 498 -19.04 9.75 -40.13
N VAL A 499 -19.03 11.08 -40.03
CA VAL A 499 -19.52 11.78 -38.83
C VAL A 499 -21.04 11.82 -38.88
N GLY A 500 -21.68 10.80 -38.31
CA GLY A 500 -23.12 10.81 -38.04
C GLY A 500 -23.42 11.66 -36.79
N ILE A 501 -23.58 12.98 -36.95
CA ILE A 501 -24.12 13.81 -35.86
C ILE A 501 -25.64 13.62 -35.84
N ASN A 502 -26.12 12.75 -34.95
CA ASN A 502 -27.55 12.69 -34.64
C ASN A 502 -27.86 13.73 -33.55
N LEU A 503 -28.33 14.91 -33.97
CA LEU A 503 -28.88 15.92 -33.07
C LEU A 503 -30.28 15.46 -32.62
N ILE A 504 -30.39 14.96 -31.39
CA ILE A 504 -31.68 14.53 -30.84
C ILE A 504 -32.36 15.73 -30.19
N LYS A 505 -33.27 16.34 -30.96
CA LYS A 505 -34.38 17.24 -30.59
C LYS A 505 -34.32 17.87 -29.18
N GLY A 506 -33.75 19.07 -29.11
CA GLY A 506 -33.94 20.07 -28.04
C GLY A 506 -34.18 21.44 -28.69
N ASP A 507 -34.92 22.32 -28.03
CA ASP A 507 -35.30 23.62 -28.58
C ASP A 507 -34.06 24.53 -28.75
N ASN A 508 -33.61 24.76 -29.99
CA ASN A 508 -32.50 25.63 -30.43
C ASN A 508 -31.07 25.04 -30.41
N VAL A 509 -30.81 23.98 -31.17
CA VAL A 509 -29.43 23.65 -31.56
C VAL A 509 -29.00 24.55 -32.74
N ASN A 510 -28.06 25.46 -32.51
CA ASN A 510 -27.45 26.26 -33.56
C ASN A 510 -25.96 25.92 -33.66
N ILE A 511 -25.54 25.22 -34.70
CA ILE A 511 -24.11 25.02 -35.00
C ILE A 511 -23.58 26.33 -35.60
N TYR A 512 -22.71 27.03 -34.87
CA TYR A 512 -21.92 28.14 -35.40
C TYR A 512 -20.47 27.69 -35.57
N GLY A 513 -19.85 28.00 -36.71
CA GLY A 513 -18.40 27.97 -36.89
C GLY A 513 -17.90 29.40 -37.10
N GLU A 514 -16.78 29.77 -36.47
CA GLU A 514 -16.09 31.02 -36.81
C GLU A 514 -15.34 30.84 -38.14
N ILE A 515 -15.73 31.62 -39.15
CA ILE A 515 -15.21 31.51 -40.51
C ILE A 515 -13.90 32.29 -40.60
N ASN A 516 -12.76 31.62 -40.41
CA ASN A 516 -11.45 32.16 -40.85
C ASN A 516 -10.85 31.41 -42.05
N THR A 517 -11.46 30.29 -42.48
CA THR A 517 -11.06 29.55 -43.70
C THR A 517 -12.29 28.97 -44.42
N CYS A 518 -12.25 28.94 -45.76
CA CYS A 518 -13.34 28.43 -46.59
C CYS A 518 -13.57 26.93 -46.37
N TRP A 519 -14.85 26.53 -46.31
CA TRP A 519 -15.25 25.14 -46.18
C TRP A 519 -15.22 24.50 -47.57
N THR A 520 -14.44 23.43 -47.76
CA THR A 520 -14.49 22.63 -49.00
C THR A 520 -15.39 21.43 -48.78
N GLY A 521 -16.27 21.08 -49.73
CA GLY A 521 -17.26 19.99 -49.63
C GLY A 521 -16.74 18.56 -49.34
N ASP A 522 -15.48 18.39 -48.96
CA ASP A 522 -14.88 17.14 -48.47
C ASP A 522 -15.03 16.95 -46.95
N THR A 523 -15.47 17.96 -46.18
CA THR A 523 -15.51 17.88 -44.70
C THR A 523 -16.66 17.04 -44.14
N PHE A 524 -17.72 16.75 -44.93
CA PHE A 524 -18.86 15.94 -44.51
C PHE A 524 -19.38 15.08 -45.67
N LYS A 525 -18.82 13.87 -45.88
CA LYS A 525 -19.33 12.91 -46.88
C LYS A 525 -19.80 11.61 -46.23
N ASN A 526 -21.01 11.16 -46.57
CA ASN A 526 -21.46 9.79 -46.34
C ASN A 526 -20.69 8.81 -47.25
N LYS A 527 -20.74 7.51 -46.96
CA LYS A 527 -20.09 6.44 -47.76
C LYS A 527 -20.48 6.42 -49.24
N ASP A 528 -21.60 7.02 -49.61
CA ASP A 528 -22.11 7.12 -50.98
C ASP A 528 -21.76 8.46 -51.67
N GLY A 529 -21.01 9.34 -50.99
CA GLY A 529 -20.67 10.68 -51.48
C GLY A 529 -21.79 11.71 -51.35
N SER A 530 -22.90 11.38 -50.67
CA SER A 530 -23.97 12.35 -50.38
C SER A 530 -23.69 13.18 -49.13
N ILE A 531 -24.12 14.45 -49.15
CA ILE A 531 -24.22 15.32 -47.96
C ILE A 531 -25.70 15.34 -47.57
N LYS A 532 -26.05 14.84 -46.37
CA LYS A 532 -27.41 14.95 -45.84
C LYS A 532 -27.43 15.92 -44.65
N LEU A 533 -27.56 17.21 -44.95
CA LEU A 533 -27.94 18.21 -43.95
C LEU A 533 -29.47 18.28 -43.88
N GLU A 534 -30.09 17.57 -42.93
CA GLU A 534 -31.52 17.73 -42.65
C GLU A 534 -31.74 18.96 -41.75
N LEU A 535 -31.99 20.10 -42.37
CA LEU A 535 -32.50 21.29 -41.69
C LEU A 535 -34.02 21.16 -41.56
N THR A 536 -34.49 20.68 -40.40
CA THR A 536 -35.92 20.67 -40.08
C THR A 536 -36.32 22.04 -39.53
N ASN A 537 -36.93 22.85 -40.38
CA ASN A 537 -37.43 24.17 -40.00
C ASN A 537 -38.72 24.04 -39.17
N SER A 538 -38.67 24.40 -37.89
CA SER A 538 -39.87 24.53 -37.05
C SER A 538 -39.95 25.92 -36.43
N GLY A 539 -40.67 26.83 -37.10
CA GLY A 539 -41.10 28.09 -36.51
C GLY A 539 -40.96 29.28 -37.45
N SER A 540 -42.10 29.80 -37.90
CA SER A 540 -42.21 31.08 -38.60
C SER A 540 -41.85 32.22 -37.65
N ASP A 541 -40.62 32.75 -37.72
CA ASP A 541 -40.37 34.19 -37.71
C ASP A 541 -38.87 34.55 -37.70
N ARG A 542 -38.55 35.57 -38.51
CA ARG A 542 -37.31 36.36 -38.61
C ARG A 542 -36.19 35.83 -39.54
N THR A 543 -36.20 36.42 -40.74
CA THR A 543 -35.05 36.83 -41.58
C THR A 543 -33.69 36.17 -41.29
N ASN A 544 -33.39 35.13 -42.06
CA ASN A 544 -32.02 34.64 -42.26
C ASN A 544 -31.28 35.59 -43.22
N ASN A 545 -30.35 36.40 -42.69
CA ASN A 545 -29.28 36.97 -43.52
C ASN A 545 -28.17 35.92 -43.63
N ILE A 546 -28.25 35.11 -44.68
CA ILE A 546 -27.10 34.31 -45.14
C ILE A 546 -26.33 35.22 -46.10
N SER A 547 -25.34 35.94 -45.57
CA SER A 547 -24.37 36.66 -46.41
C SER A 547 -23.17 35.76 -46.69
N ASN A 548 -22.87 35.59 -47.98
CA ASN A 548 -21.82 34.76 -48.61
C ASN A 548 -22.25 33.34 -49.01
N TRP A 549 -22.86 33.24 -50.18
CA TRP A 549 -23.00 32.01 -50.97
C TRP A 549 -21.69 31.55 -51.65
N ASP A 550 -20.60 32.32 -51.54
CA ASP A 550 -19.35 32.07 -52.28
C ASP A 550 -18.40 31.05 -51.60
N CYS A 551 -18.81 30.41 -50.51
CA CYS A 551 -18.00 29.40 -49.78
C CYS A 551 -18.62 27.99 -49.76
N LEU A 552 -19.56 27.68 -50.65
CA LEU A 552 -20.11 26.34 -50.84
C LEU A 552 -19.83 25.87 -52.27
N GLN A 553 -18.74 25.11 -52.44
CA GLN A 553 -18.53 24.20 -53.58
C GLN A 553 -18.49 22.75 -53.09
#